data_AF-A0A8R1HYS4-F1
#
_entry.id   AF-A0A8R1HYS4-F1
#
_cell.length_a   1.000
_cell.length_b   1.000
_cell.length_c   1.000
_cell.angle_alpha   90.00
_cell.angle_beta   90.00
_cell.angle_gamma   90.00
#
_symmetry.space_group_name_H-M   'P 1'
#
loop_
_entity.id
_entity.type
_entity.pdbx_description
1 polymer ?
#
loop_
_entity_poly.entity_id
_entity_poly.type
_entity_poly.pdbx_seq_one_letter_code
_entity_poly.pdbx_strand_id
1 'polypeptide(L)'
;METQSRGYQPKTTSSLSATFYAYTIHRSTCFHATFLGVVTHCLQTGIFCILAFDLFLAILIPFKYRIFHISWYFPCLYALPMCYAFGVTVAAMVWLDDEQIPMCNPPSAMIPSVRGWWYQLMLVFCFFTILFYSGAVGLLSLKIRQNSSDIRLIEKRAMRTLQVLIITFLLTRFISTGIATLVTILDVDPEFSALIHNYNVIPAMIAYCQNAYVCFFRSEDYRRLLTNQMSIYLPFVEHSASVKFAEHSSSRRKTFAVSKY
;
A
#
# COMPACT_ATOMS: atom_id res chain seq x y z
N MET A 1 -36.13 -26.07 -30.15
CA MET A 1 -35.34 -27.29 -30.41
C MET A 1 -33.98 -26.84 -30.88
N GLU A 2 -32.97 -27.19 -30.08
CA GLU A 2 -31.56 -26.83 -30.24
C GLU A 2 -30.99 -27.26 -31.59
N THR A 3 -30.01 -26.49 -32.08
CA THR A 3 -28.98 -27.06 -32.95
C THR A 3 -27.63 -26.49 -32.52
N GLN A 4 -26.89 -27.38 -31.89
CA GLN A 4 -25.60 -27.26 -31.23
C GLN A 4 -24.49 -26.98 -32.25
N SER A 5 -23.84 -25.83 -32.18
CA SER A 5 -22.63 -25.53 -32.97
C SER A 5 -21.38 -26.02 -32.23
N ARG A 6 -20.58 -26.80 -32.96
CA ARG A 6 -19.38 -27.53 -32.55
C ARG A 6 -18.35 -26.64 -31.85
N GLY A 7 -18.01 -27.01 -30.61
CA GLY A 7 -16.78 -26.59 -29.94
C GLY A 7 -15.58 -27.38 -30.47
N TYR A 8 -14.52 -26.65 -30.83
CA TYR A 8 -13.20 -27.18 -31.14
C TYR A 8 -12.48 -27.53 -29.83
N GLN A 9 -12.14 -28.80 -29.62
CA GLN A 9 -11.39 -29.31 -28.46
C GLN A 9 -9.92 -29.53 -28.85
N PRO A 10 -8.94 -28.81 -28.25
CA PRO A 10 -7.54 -29.17 -28.39
C PRO A 10 -7.15 -30.28 -27.40
N LYS A 11 -6.36 -31.22 -27.91
CA LYS A 11 -5.89 -32.44 -27.25
C LYS A 11 -5.13 -32.16 -25.95
N THR A 12 -5.40 -33.02 -24.99
CA THR A 12 -4.79 -33.15 -23.66
C THR A 12 -3.27 -33.31 -23.70
N THR A 13 -2.57 -32.27 -23.27
CA THR A 13 -1.25 -32.39 -22.61
C THR A 13 -1.36 -31.74 -21.24
N SER A 14 -1.22 -32.57 -20.21
CA SER A 14 -1.25 -32.22 -18.79
C SER A 14 -0.17 -31.19 -18.44
N SER A 15 -0.59 -29.95 -18.22
CA SER A 15 0.19 -28.97 -17.46
C SER A 15 -0.75 -28.34 -16.46
N LEU A 16 -0.40 -28.40 -15.17
CA LEU A 16 -1.13 -27.73 -14.08
C LEU A 16 -1.38 -26.23 -14.36
N SER A 17 -0.60 -25.65 -15.27
CA SER A 17 -0.70 -24.26 -15.72
C SER A 17 -1.89 -24.01 -16.66
N ALA A 18 -2.37 -25.03 -17.39
CA ALA A 18 -3.49 -24.90 -18.34
C ALA A 18 -4.84 -24.76 -17.62
N THR A 19 -4.96 -25.24 -16.39
CA THR A 19 -6.20 -25.17 -15.60
C THR A 19 -6.50 -23.75 -15.11
N PHE A 20 -5.50 -22.86 -15.01
CA PHE A 20 -5.71 -21.45 -14.64
C PHE A 20 -6.22 -20.58 -15.81
N TYR A 21 -6.14 -21.05 -17.06
CA TYR A 21 -6.48 -20.29 -18.26
C TYR A 21 -7.89 -20.56 -18.82
N ALA A 22 -8.62 -21.55 -18.32
CA ALA A 22 -9.89 -22.01 -18.90
C ALA A 22 -11.13 -21.78 -18.01
N TYR A 23 -11.08 -20.81 -17.09
CA TYR A 23 -12.24 -20.41 -16.30
C TYR A 23 -12.64 -18.97 -16.63
N THR A 24 -13.67 -18.80 -17.44
CA THR A 24 -14.31 -17.51 -17.70
C THR A 24 -15.37 -17.23 -16.64
N ILE A 25 -15.40 -16.00 -16.14
CA ILE A 25 -16.35 -15.55 -15.11
C ILE A 25 -17.03 -14.27 -15.56
N HIS A 26 -18.29 -14.09 -15.19
CA HIS A 26 -19.02 -12.87 -15.47
C HIS A 26 -18.46 -11.71 -14.63
N ARG A 27 -18.25 -10.55 -15.27
CA ARG A 27 -17.66 -9.37 -14.61
C ARG A 27 -18.47 -8.94 -13.39
N SER A 28 -19.79 -9.03 -13.44
CA SER A 28 -20.69 -8.72 -12.31
C SER A 28 -20.37 -9.56 -11.07
N THR A 29 -20.26 -10.88 -11.25
CA THR A 29 -19.95 -11.84 -10.18
C THR A 29 -18.56 -11.59 -9.62
N CYS A 30 -17.58 -11.35 -10.50
CA CYS A 30 -16.23 -11.01 -10.08
C CYS A 30 -16.17 -9.70 -9.28
N PHE A 31 -16.94 -8.69 -9.69
CA PHE A 31 -16.98 -7.42 -8.98
C PHE A 31 -17.59 -7.55 -7.60
N HIS A 32 -18.69 -8.28 -7.44
CA HIS A 32 -19.25 -8.57 -6.11
C HIS A 32 -18.32 -9.38 -5.20
N ALA A 33 -17.42 -10.20 -5.77
CA ALA A 33 -16.39 -10.88 -4.98
C ALA A 33 -15.20 -9.98 -4.61
N THR A 34 -14.92 -8.95 -5.41
CA THR A 34 -13.70 -8.13 -5.29
C THR A 34 -13.92 -6.68 -4.86
N PHE A 35 -15.17 -6.21 -4.74
CA PHE A 35 -15.49 -4.81 -4.44
C PHE A 35 -14.85 -4.33 -3.13
N LEU A 36 -14.82 -5.17 -2.09
CA LEU A 36 -14.16 -4.84 -0.84
C LEU A 36 -12.64 -4.66 -1.03
N GLY A 37 -12.06 -5.45 -1.92
CA GLY A 37 -10.68 -5.28 -2.39
C GLY A 37 -10.49 -3.92 -3.07
N VAL A 38 -11.41 -3.50 -3.94
CA VAL A 38 -11.35 -2.17 -4.61
C VAL A 38 -11.44 -1.04 -3.58
N VAL A 39 -12.41 -1.11 -2.65
CA VAL A 39 -12.61 -0.09 -1.61
C VAL A 39 -11.36 0.03 -0.74
N THR A 40 -10.87 -1.09 -0.20
CA THR A 40 -9.70 -1.10 0.69
C THR A 40 -8.45 -0.61 -0.03
N HIS A 41 -8.27 -0.98 -1.30
CA HIS A 41 -7.19 -0.51 -2.13
C HIS A 41 -7.20 1.01 -2.33
N CYS A 42 -8.38 1.57 -2.62
CA CYS A 42 -8.53 3.01 -2.81
C CYS A 42 -8.31 3.77 -1.50
N LEU A 43 -8.89 3.28 -0.40
CA LEU A 43 -8.68 3.84 0.94
C LEU A 43 -7.20 3.82 1.30
N GLN A 44 -6.51 2.70 1.11
CA GLN A 44 -5.09 2.59 1.43
C GLN A 44 -4.27 3.63 0.67
N THR A 45 -4.53 3.80 -0.63
CA THR A 45 -3.82 4.78 -1.46
C THR A 45 -4.07 6.21 -0.97
N GLY A 46 -5.33 6.57 -0.70
CA GLY A 46 -5.68 7.89 -0.17
C GLY A 46 -5.08 8.15 1.20
N ILE A 47 -5.12 7.16 2.10
CA ILE A 47 -4.54 7.24 3.44
C ILE A 47 -3.04 7.49 3.38
N PHE A 48 -2.31 6.82 2.48
CA PHE A 48 -0.88 7.10 2.29
C PHE A 48 -0.59 8.56 1.94
N CYS A 49 -1.38 9.12 1.03
CA CYS A 49 -1.24 10.52 0.64
C CYS A 49 -1.52 11.46 1.82
N ILE A 50 -2.59 11.19 2.58
CA ILE A 50 -2.95 11.98 3.75
C ILE A 50 -1.91 11.86 4.87
N LEU A 51 -1.37 10.67 5.13
CA LEU A 51 -0.29 10.48 6.10
C LEU A 51 0.99 11.22 5.69
N ALA A 52 1.33 11.21 4.40
CA ALA A 52 2.48 11.96 3.88
C ALA A 52 2.27 13.47 4.02
N PHE A 53 1.07 13.96 3.71
CA PHE A 53 0.68 15.35 3.88
C PHE A 53 0.69 15.79 5.35
N ASP A 54 0.10 14.99 6.24
CA ASP A 54 0.05 15.25 7.67
C ASP A 54 1.45 15.36 8.27
N LEU A 55 2.33 14.42 7.93
CA LEU A 55 3.73 14.49 8.32
C LEU A 55 4.43 15.74 7.79
N PHE A 56 4.20 16.08 6.52
CA PHE A 56 4.77 17.28 5.92
C PHE A 56 4.33 18.55 6.66
N LEU A 57 3.04 18.67 7.00
CA LEU A 57 2.52 19.78 7.79
C LEU A 57 3.10 19.81 9.22
N ALA A 58 3.24 18.65 9.87
CA ALA A 58 3.81 18.55 11.21
C ALA A 58 5.26 19.07 11.26
N ILE A 59 6.04 18.86 10.19
CA ILE A 59 7.41 19.38 10.07
C ILE A 59 7.43 20.87 9.69
N LEU A 60 6.55 21.28 8.79
CA LEU A 60 6.48 22.66 8.28
C LEU A 60 5.99 23.65 9.35
N ILE A 61 4.97 23.29 10.14
CA ILE A 61 4.29 24.19 11.07
C ILE A 61 4.17 23.54 12.47
N PRO A 62 5.28 23.40 13.22
CA PRO A 62 5.31 22.64 14.47
C PRO A 62 4.42 23.24 15.58
N PHE A 63 4.28 24.57 15.64
CA PHE A 63 3.54 25.24 16.71
C PHE A 63 2.03 25.27 16.50
N LYS A 64 1.56 25.38 15.24
CA LYS A 64 0.13 25.45 14.93
C LYS A 64 -0.51 24.06 14.90
N TYR A 65 0.26 23.03 14.56
CA TYR A 65 -0.21 21.64 14.54
C TYR A 65 -0.73 21.16 15.91
N ARG A 66 -0.13 21.63 17.01
CA ARG A 66 -0.55 21.28 18.39
C ARG A 66 -1.89 21.91 18.81
N ILE A 67 -2.36 22.94 18.10
CA ILE A 67 -3.58 23.70 18.41
C ILE A 67 -4.77 23.18 17.59
N PHE A 68 -4.56 22.31 16.61
CA PHE A 68 -5.67 21.76 15.83
C PHE A 68 -6.59 20.91 16.73
N HIS A 69 -7.90 21.20 16.63
CA HIS A 69 -8.92 20.40 17.29
C HIS A 69 -8.99 19.04 16.61
N ILE A 70 -8.38 18.02 17.24
CA ILE A 70 -8.28 16.63 16.76
C ILE A 70 -9.62 16.11 16.23
N SER A 71 -10.71 16.44 16.94
CA SER A 71 -12.08 16.01 16.61
C SER A 71 -12.57 16.45 15.22
N TRP A 72 -12.08 17.56 14.69
CA TRP A 72 -12.46 18.05 13.35
C TRP A 72 -11.38 17.79 12.31
N TYR A 73 -10.12 17.88 12.71
CA TYR A 73 -8.98 17.71 11.81
C TYR A 73 -8.95 16.34 11.13
N PHE A 74 -9.04 15.25 11.91
CA PHE A 74 -8.95 13.90 11.36
C PHE A 74 -10.12 13.53 10.44
N PRO A 75 -11.39 13.79 10.80
CA PRO A 75 -12.51 13.54 9.88
C PRO A 75 -12.40 14.31 8.57
N CYS A 76 -11.98 15.58 8.61
CA CYS A 76 -11.79 16.38 7.40
C CYS A 76 -10.67 15.82 6.51
N LEU A 77 -9.54 15.42 7.08
CA LEU A 77 -8.44 14.78 6.34
C LEU A 77 -8.87 13.45 5.72
N TYR A 78 -9.62 12.65 6.49
CA TYR A 78 -10.05 11.30 6.08
C TYR A 78 -11.21 11.32 5.09
N ALA A 79 -11.96 12.42 5.00
CA ALA A 79 -13.04 12.59 4.03
C ALA A 79 -12.54 12.41 2.59
N LEU A 80 -11.36 12.93 2.24
CA LEU A 80 -10.82 12.81 0.89
C LEU A 80 -10.57 11.34 0.45
N PRO A 81 -9.82 10.51 1.21
CA PRO A 81 -9.71 9.07 0.92
C PRO A 81 -11.05 8.35 0.82
N MET A 82 -12.01 8.70 1.67
CA MET A 82 -13.34 8.09 1.66
C MET A 82 -14.11 8.44 0.39
N CYS A 83 -14.16 9.73 0.02
CA CYS A 83 -14.78 10.18 -1.22
C CYS A 83 -14.15 9.51 -2.44
N TYR A 84 -12.82 9.37 -2.46
CA TYR A 84 -12.12 8.64 -3.53
C TYR A 84 -12.54 7.17 -3.60
N ALA A 85 -12.49 6.45 -2.48
CA ALA A 85 -12.81 5.01 -2.46
C ALA A 85 -14.26 4.73 -2.84
N PHE A 86 -15.22 5.42 -2.20
CA PHE A 86 -16.63 5.25 -2.54
C PHE A 86 -16.95 5.75 -3.94
N GLY A 87 -16.37 6.87 -4.38
CA GLY A 87 -16.58 7.40 -5.73
C GLY A 87 -16.19 6.39 -6.81
N VAL A 88 -15.00 5.78 -6.69
CA VAL A 88 -14.55 4.75 -7.64
C VAL A 88 -15.43 3.49 -7.58
N THR A 89 -15.77 3.00 -6.39
CA THR A 89 -16.59 1.80 -6.26
C THR A 89 -18.03 2.01 -6.75
N VAL A 90 -18.64 3.16 -6.46
CA VAL A 90 -19.97 3.51 -6.97
C VAL A 90 -19.94 3.67 -8.48
N ALA A 91 -18.92 4.32 -9.05
CA ALA A 91 -18.74 4.37 -10.49
C ALA A 91 -18.63 2.96 -11.09
N ALA A 92 -17.80 2.10 -10.52
CA ALA A 92 -17.65 0.72 -10.97
C ALA A 92 -18.97 -0.09 -10.89
N MET A 93 -19.81 0.14 -9.88
CA MET A 93 -21.16 -0.45 -9.79
C MET A 93 -22.11 0.10 -10.87
N VAL A 94 -22.13 1.42 -11.09
CA VAL A 94 -23.09 2.08 -12.01
C VAL A 94 -22.82 1.70 -13.48
N TRP A 95 -21.55 1.61 -13.86
CA TRP A 95 -21.14 1.25 -15.22
C TRP A 95 -20.82 -0.25 -15.39
N LEU A 96 -21.25 -1.09 -14.46
CA LEU A 96 -20.99 -2.52 -14.49
C LEU A 96 -21.72 -3.18 -15.66
N ASP A 97 -21.01 -3.98 -16.44
CA ASP A 97 -21.56 -4.88 -17.45
C ASP A 97 -21.38 -6.35 -17.03
N ASP A 98 -21.96 -7.25 -17.82
CA ASP A 98 -21.93 -8.70 -17.54
C ASP A 98 -21.07 -9.48 -18.55
N GLU A 99 -20.02 -8.84 -19.06
CA GLU A 99 -19.10 -9.46 -20.01
C GLU A 99 -18.28 -10.58 -19.33
N GLN A 100 -17.97 -11.64 -20.08
CA GLN A 100 -17.11 -12.72 -19.59
C GLN A 100 -15.65 -12.30 -19.63
N ILE A 101 -14.97 -12.40 -18.48
CA ILE A 101 -13.55 -12.07 -18.34
C ILE A 101 -12.72 -13.34 -18.09
N PRO A 102 -11.48 -13.40 -18.60
CA PRO A 102 -10.61 -14.58 -18.47
C PRO A 102 -9.96 -14.71 -17.09
N MET A 103 -9.88 -13.61 -16.32
CA MET A 103 -9.30 -13.59 -14.98
C MET A 103 -10.11 -12.66 -14.06
N CYS A 104 -10.52 -13.17 -12.90
CA CYS A 104 -11.14 -12.34 -11.87
C CYS A 104 -10.09 -11.69 -10.98
N ASN A 105 -10.01 -10.36 -11.06
CA ASN A 105 -9.24 -9.51 -10.16
C ASN A 105 -9.83 -8.10 -10.14
N PRO A 106 -9.44 -7.23 -9.18
CA PRO A 106 -10.04 -5.91 -9.06
C PRO A 106 -9.97 -5.06 -10.35
N PRO A 107 -8.84 -4.97 -11.07
CA PRO A 107 -8.79 -4.29 -12.38
C PRO A 107 -9.77 -4.85 -13.42
N SER A 108 -9.80 -6.16 -13.62
CA SER A 108 -10.61 -6.82 -14.65
C SER A 108 -12.11 -6.89 -14.28
N ALA A 109 -12.43 -6.72 -12.99
CA ALA A 109 -13.79 -6.60 -12.50
C ALA A 109 -14.46 -5.25 -12.86
N MET A 110 -13.69 -4.27 -13.32
CA MET A 110 -14.18 -2.97 -13.78
C MET A 110 -14.16 -2.89 -15.30
N ILE A 111 -15.11 -2.16 -15.88
CA ILE A 111 -15.08 -1.83 -17.31
C ILE A 111 -13.81 -1.03 -17.64
N PRO A 112 -13.27 -1.13 -18.88
CA PRO A 112 -12.02 -0.45 -19.25
C PRO A 112 -12.00 1.06 -18.96
N SER A 113 -13.11 1.77 -19.20
CA SER A 113 -13.20 3.22 -18.97
C SER A 113 -13.05 3.59 -17.48
N VAL A 114 -13.76 2.88 -16.58
CA VAL A 114 -13.67 3.10 -15.13
C VAL A 114 -12.29 2.70 -14.61
N ARG A 115 -11.76 1.57 -15.09
CA ARG A 115 -10.39 1.12 -14.76
C ARG A 115 -9.35 2.18 -15.11
N GLY A 116 -9.47 2.82 -16.28
CA GLY A 116 -8.56 3.87 -16.72
C GLY A 116 -8.52 5.07 -15.78
N TRP A 117 -9.69 5.65 -15.47
CA TRP A 117 -9.76 6.76 -14.52
C TRP A 117 -9.32 6.39 -13.12
N TRP A 118 -9.62 5.16 -12.66
CA TRP A 118 -9.14 4.66 -11.39
C TRP A 118 -7.61 4.64 -11.32
N TYR A 119 -6.93 4.11 -12.34
CA TYR A 119 -5.47 4.11 -12.41
C TYR A 119 -4.88 5.52 -12.45
N GLN A 120 -5.50 6.44 -13.21
CA GLN A 120 -5.06 7.84 -13.29
C GLN A 120 -5.20 8.55 -11.93
N LEU A 121 -6.35 8.43 -11.27
CA LEU A 121 -6.56 9.01 -9.93
C LEU A 121 -5.58 8.42 -8.92
N MET A 122 -5.37 7.10 -8.95
CA MET A 122 -4.40 6.43 -8.11
C MET A 122 -2.98 6.95 -8.33
N LEU A 123 -2.57 7.17 -9.58
CA LEU A 123 -1.27 7.76 -9.91
C LEU A 123 -1.13 9.18 -9.36
N VAL A 124 -2.18 10.00 -9.45
CA VAL A 124 -2.22 11.36 -8.87
C VAL A 124 -1.98 11.31 -7.36
N PHE A 125 -2.69 10.45 -6.63
CA PHE A 125 -2.45 10.26 -5.19
C PHE A 125 -1.01 9.79 -4.90
N CYS A 126 -0.48 8.86 -5.70
CA CYS A 126 0.88 8.38 -5.50
C CYS A 126 1.93 9.47 -5.77
N PHE A 127 1.72 10.31 -6.78
CA PHE A 127 2.57 11.46 -7.08
C PHE A 127 2.61 12.45 -5.90
N PHE A 128 1.43 12.84 -5.37
CA PHE A 128 1.36 13.71 -4.20
C PHE A 128 2.00 13.08 -2.96
N THR A 129 1.83 11.78 -2.75
CA THR A 129 2.48 11.05 -1.65
C THR A 129 4.01 11.20 -1.71
N ILE A 130 4.62 11.01 -2.89
CA ILE A 130 6.06 11.17 -3.09
C ILE A 130 6.49 12.64 -2.90
N LEU A 131 5.70 13.58 -3.42
CA LEU A 131 5.96 15.01 -3.26
C LEU A 131 6.00 15.41 -1.78
N PHE A 132 4.99 15.03 -0.99
CA PHE A 132 4.93 15.38 0.42
C PHE A 132 6.02 14.68 1.24
N TYR A 133 6.28 13.40 0.98
CA TYR A 133 7.35 12.69 1.68
C TYR A 133 8.74 13.23 1.33
N SER A 134 9.03 13.51 0.06
CA SER A 134 10.30 14.11 -0.34
C SER A 134 10.47 15.52 0.24
N GLY A 135 9.41 16.32 0.25
CA GLY A 135 9.37 17.61 0.93
C GLY A 135 9.64 17.49 2.43
N ALA A 136 9.02 16.51 3.09
CA ALA A 136 9.23 16.23 4.52
C ALA A 136 10.68 15.84 4.82
N VAL A 137 11.29 14.95 4.00
CA VAL A 137 12.72 14.62 4.12
C VAL A 137 13.58 15.86 3.91
N GLY A 138 13.32 16.65 2.86
CA GLY A 138 14.10 17.84 2.54
C GLY A 138 14.09 18.87 3.67
N LEU A 139 12.90 19.21 4.19
CA LEU A 139 12.75 20.13 5.33
C LEU A 139 13.44 19.60 6.59
N LEU A 140 13.29 18.30 6.89
CA LEU A 140 13.93 17.68 8.03
C LEU A 140 15.46 17.68 7.89
N SER A 141 15.99 17.45 6.68
CA SER A 141 17.44 17.53 6.40
C SER A 141 18.00 18.93 6.61
N LEU A 142 17.26 19.98 6.20
CA LEU A 142 17.65 21.37 6.44
C LEU A 142 17.68 21.69 7.94
N LYS A 143 16.65 21.24 8.69
CA LYS A 143 16.55 21.47 10.13
C LYS A 143 17.63 20.75 10.92
N ILE A 144 17.95 19.50 10.56
CA ILE A 144 19.06 18.72 11.13
C ILE A 144 20.41 19.43 10.97
N ARG A 145 20.62 20.15 9.85
CA ARG A 145 21.86 20.89 9.61
C ARG A 145 22.01 22.10 10.55
N GLN A 146 20.91 22.63 11.06
CA GLN A 146 20.87 23.84 11.88
C GLN A 146 20.89 23.57 13.39
N ASN A 147 20.50 22.37 13.86
CA ASN A 147 20.24 22.08 15.28
C ASN A 147 21.32 21.25 16.02
N SER A 148 21.27 21.31 17.35
CA SER A 148 22.15 20.64 18.33
C SER A 148 22.05 19.10 18.34
N SER A 149 23.05 18.44 18.95
CA SER A 149 23.39 17.02 18.76
C SER A 149 22.33 15.99 19.16
N ASP A 150 21.54 16.21 20.22
CA ASP A 150 20.59 15.21 20.74
C ASP A 150 19.27 15.18 19.95
N ILE A 151 18.73 16.35 19.59
CA ILE A 151 17.54 16.47 18.73
C ILE A 151 17.81 15.83 17.36
N ARG A 152 19.04 16.00 16.87
CA ARG A 152 19.52 15.42 15.61
C ARG A 152 19.48 13.89 15.59
N LEU A 153 19.62 13.19 16.72
CA LEU A 153 19.58 11.72 16.75
C LEU A 153 18.15 11.21 16.49
N ILE A 154 17.15 11.82 17.13
CA ILE A 154 15.73 11.47 16.97
C ILE A 154 15.27 11.79 15.56
N GLU A 155 15.57 12.99 15.07
CA GLU A 155 15.23 13.41 13.70
C GLU A 155 15.90 12.50 12.65
N LYS A 156 17.16 12.10 12.85
CA LYS A 156 17.86 11.16 11.95
C LYS A 156 17.25 9.75 11.97
N ARG A 157 16.76 9.29 13.11
CA ARG A 157 16.04 8.00 13.22
C ARG A 157 14.71 8.08 12.45
N ALA A 158 13.94 9.14 12.64
CA ALA A 158 12.69 9.38 11.92
C ALA A 158 12.92 9.45 10.39
N MET A 159 13.95 10.17 9.95
CA MET A 159 14.32 10.28 8.53
C MET A 159 14.62 8.93 7.88
N ARG A 160 15.38 8.03 8.55
CA ARG A 160 15.68 6.70 7.99
C ARG A 160 14.42 5.85 7.81
N THR A 161 13.49 5.91 8.77
CA THR A 161 12.21 5.20 8.67
C THR A 161 11.40 5.75 7.50
N LEU A 162 11.36 7.07 7.35
CA LEU A 162 10.66 7.72 6.25
C LEU A 162 11.23 7.35 4.88
N GLN A 163 12.55 7.38 4.74
CA GLN A 163 13.23 6.96 3.51
C GLN A 163 12.88 5.53 3.10
N VAL A 164 12.77 4.61 4.06
CA VAL A 164 12.35 3.24 3.75
C VAL A 164 10.89 3.14 3.37
N LEU A 165 9.99 3.89 4.02
CA LEU A 165 8.59 3.96 3.60
C LEU A 165 8.47 4.48 2.17
N ILE A 166 9.22 5.53 1.80
CA ILE A 166 9.23 6.10 0.46
C ILE A 166 9.73 5.08 -0.57
N ILE A 167 10.89 4.46 -0.33
CA ILE A 167 11.50 3.51 -1.27
C ILE A 167 10.57 2.32 -1.49
N THR A 168 10.03 1.74 -0.41
CA THR A 168 9.10 0.63 -0.53
C THR A 168 7.85 1.05 -1.31
N PHE A 169 7.25 2.21 -1.00
CA PHE A 169 6.09 2.73 -1.72
C PHE A 169 6.38 2.98 -3.21
N LEU A 170 7.55 3.51 -3.55
CA LEU A 170 7.97 3.72 -4.94
C LEU A 170 7.99 2.40 -5.72
N LEU A 171 8.66 1.39 -5.16
CA LEU A 171 8.86 0.10 -5.81
C LEU A 171 7.57 -0.72 -5.92
N THR A 172 6.74 -0.71 -4.86
CA THR A 172 5.53 -1.56 -4.80
C THR A 172 4.30 -0.89 -5.40
N ARG A 173 4.21 0.44 -5.35
CA ARG A 173 2.98 1.17 -5.69
C ARG A 173 3.16 2.09 -6.88
N PHE A 174 4.13 3.00 -6.83
CA PHE A 174 4.26 4.05 -7.83
C PHE A 174 4.67 3.49 -9.20
N ILE A 175 5.72 2.67 -9.26
CA ILE A 175 6.19 2.08 -10.52
C ILE A 175 5.11 1.19 -11.14
N SER A 176 4.54 0.29 -10.33
CA SER A 176 3.49 -0.64 -10.76
C SER A 176 2.26 0.11 -11.31
N THR A 177 1.75 1.09 -10.56
CA THR A 177 0.61 1.92 -10.99
C THR A 177 0.97 2.78 -12.21
N GLY A 178 2.19 3.33 -12.25
CA GLY A 178 2.68 4.14 -13.35
C GLY A 178 2.74 3.36 -14.65
N ILE A 179 3.26 2.13 -14.64
CA ILE A 179 3.29 1.24 -15.80
C ILE A 179 1.87 0.92 -16.27
N ALA A 180 0.97 0.53 -15.36
CA ALA A 180 -0.43 0.23 -15.69
C ALA A 180 -1.15 1.44 -16.30
N THR A 181 -0.90 2.64 -15.78
CA THR A 181 -1.47 3.90 -16.30
C THR A 181 -0.89 4.25 -17.66
N LEU A 182 0.43 4.13 -17.83
CA LEU A 182 1.13 4.46 -19.07
C LEU A 182 0.64 3.58 -20.22
N VAL A 183 0.55 2.27 -20.00
CA VAL A 183 0.03 1.32 -20.98
C VAL A 183 -1.43 1.61 -21.35
N THR A 184 -2.22 2.12 -20.40
CA THR A 184 -3.61 2.54 -20.64
C THR A 184 -3.69 3.83 -21.47
N ILE A 185 -2.80 4.80 -21.24
CA ILE A 185 -2.82 6.10 -21.94
C ILE A 185 -2.24 5.99 -23.35
N LEU A 186 -1.20 5.17 -23.54
CA LEU A 186 -0.54 4.98 -24.83
C LEU A 186 -1.30 4.07 -25.78
N ASP A 187 -2.44 3.53 -25.36
CA ASP A 187 -3.27 2.58 -26.13
C ASP A 187 -2.42 1.47 -26.76
N VAL A 188 -1.51 0.92 -25.95
CA VAL A 188 -0.68 -0.22 -26.36
C VAL A 188 -1.60 -1.42 -26.62
N ASP A 189 -1.12 -2.36 -27.42
CA ASP A 189 -1.78 -3.62 -27.73
C ASP A 189 -2.66 -4.15 -26.57
N PRO A 190 -3.95 -4.45 -26.83
CA PRO A 190 -4.92 -4.76 -25.79
C PRO A 190 -4.59 -6.05 -25.02
N GLU A 191 -3.93 -7.03 -25.65
CA GLU A 191 -3.51 -8.26 -24.99
C GLU A 191 -2.40 -7.97 -23.98
N PHE A 192 -1.41 -7.16 -24.39
CA PHE A 192 -0.34 -6.72 -23.49
C PHE A 192 -0.87 -5.86 -22.33
N SER A 193 -1.82 -4.97 -22.59
CA SER A 193 -2.46 -4.13 -21.57
C SER A 193 -3.20 -4.95 -20.53
N ALA A 194 -3.99 -5.93 -20.98
CA ALA A 194 -4.69 -6.87 -20.10
C ALA A 194 -3.70 -7.67 -19.22
N LEU A 195 -2.58 -8.12 -19.79
CA LEU A 195 -1.54 -8.83 -19.06
C LEU A 195 -0.98 -7.98 -17.91
N ILE A 196 -0.59 -6.74 -18.20
CA ILE A 196 -0.06 -5.80 -17.20
C ILE A 196 -1.09 -5.55 -16.10
N HIS A 197 -2.34 -5.27 -16.43
CA HIS A 197 -3.40 -5.02 -15.44
C HIS A 197 -3.63 -6.23 -14.52
N ASN A 198 -3.66 -7.44 -15.08
CA ASN A 198 -3.86 -8.68 -14.32
C ASN A 198 -2.71 -8.93 -13.33
N TYR A 199 -1.45 -8.75 -13.74
CA TYR A 199 -0.30 -8.98 -12.86
C TYR A 199 -0.01 -7.83 -11.89
N ASN A 200 -0.56 -6.64 -12.13
CA ASN A 200 -0.43 -5.49 -11.24
C ASN A 200 -1.01 -5.73 -9.83
N VAL A 201 -1.82 -6.78 -9.67
CA VAL A 201 -2.38 -7.22 -8.40
C VAL A 201 -1.30 -7.75 -7.45
N ILE A 202 -0.25 -8.40 -7.96
CA ILE A 202 0.84 -8.98 -7.15
C ILE A 202 1.57 -7.91 -6.32
N PRO A 203 2.13 -6.84 -6.92
CA PRO A 203 2.77 -5.77 -6.14
C PRO A 203 1.78 -5.05 -5.23
N ALA A 204 0.50 -4.94 -5.61
CA ALA A 204 -0.56 -4.40 -4.76
C ALA A 204 -0.78 -5.25 -3.48
N MET A 205 -0.76 -6.58 -3.58
CA MET A 205 -0.88 -7.46 -2.40
C MET A 205 0.28 -7.28 -1.44
N ILE A 206 1.52 -7.17 -1.96
CA ILE A 206 2.70 -6.90 -1.14
C ILE A 206 2.54 -5.55 -0.42
N ALA A 207 2.01 -4.55 -1.13
CA ALA A 207 1.77 -3.23 -0.58
C ALA A 207 0.75 -3.21 0.57
N TYR A 208 -0.18 -4.17 0.67
CA TYR A 208 -1.12 -4.23 1.81
C TYR A 208 -0.43 -4.48 3.15
N CYS A 209 0.52 -5.41 3.18
CA CYS A 209 1.19 -5.78 4.42
C CYS A 209 2.43 -4.93 4.72
N GLN A 210 2.93 -4.17 3.72
CA GLN A 210 4.22 -3.47 3.81
C GLN A 210 4.32 -2.56 5.03
N ASN A 211 3.26 -1.83 5.37
CA ASN A 211 3.29 -0.86 6.47
C ASN A 211 3.48 -1.51 7.82
N ALA A 212 2.78 -2.62 8.07
CA ALA A 212 2.89 -3.36 9.32
C ALA A 212 4.34 -3.83 9.54
N TYR A 213 4.95 -4.41 8.50
CA TYR A 213 6.33 -4.88 8.57
C TYR A 213 7.33 -3.72 8.69
N VAL A 214 7.21 -2.66 7.90
CA VAL A 214 8.13 -1.51 7.99
C VAL A 214 8.06 -0.88 9.39
N CYS A 215 6.86 -0.67 9.94
CA CYS A 215 6.69 -0.16 11.31
C CYS A 215 7.29 -1.10 12.36
N PHE A 216 7.08 -2.42 12.24
CA PHE A 216 7.65 -3.41 13.14
C PHE A 216 9.18 -3.43 13.17
N PHE A 217 9.82 -3.33 12.00
CA PHE A 217 11.28 -3.32 11.93
C PHE A 217 11.88 -1.98 12.38
N ARG A 218 11.17 -0.87 12.16
CA ARG A 218 11.73 0.48 12.36
C ARG A 218 11.38 1.14 13.68
N SER A 219 10.21 0.86 14.26
CA SER A 219 9.80 1.43 15.54
C SER A 219 10.01 0.42 16.67
N GLU A 220 10.98 0.71 17.56
CA GLU A 220 11.23 -0.11 18.76
C GLU A 220 9.98 -0.14 19.66
N ASP A 221 9.25 0.99 19.75
CA ASP A 221 8.03 1.10 20.55
C ASP A 221 6.88 0.28 19.96
N TYR A 222 6.66 0.38 18.64
CA TYR A 222 5.63 -0.42 17.97
C TYR A 222 5.91 -1.91 18.09
N ARG A 223 7.17 -2.32 17.89
CA ARG A 223 7.59 -3.71 18.08
C ARG A 223 7.35 -4.19 19.51
N ARG A 224 7.75 -3.41 20.51
CA ARG A 224 7.55 -3.76 21.92
C ARG A 224 6.08 -3.94 22.25
N LEU A 225 5.23 -3.00 21.84
CA LEU A 225 3.78 -3.09 22.06
C LEU A 225 3.17 -4.29 21.36
N LEU A 226 3.52 -4.54 20.10
CA LEU A 226 3.01 -5.69 19.35
C LEU A 226 3.46 -7.01 19.97
N THR A 227 4.74 -7.13 20.39
CA THR A 227 5.24 -8.31 21.08
C THR A 227 4.51 -8.54 22.40
N ASN A 228 4.23 -7.49 23.17
CA ASN A 228 3.46 -7.59 24.41
C ASN A 228 2.01 -8.03 24.16
N GLN A 229 1.37 -7.52 23.11
CA GLN A 229 0.03 -7.96 22.72
C GLN A 229 0.06 -9.43 22.30
N MET A 230 1.01 -9.83 21.46
CA MET A 230 1.16 -11.22 21.04
C MET A 230 1.45 -12.17 22.21
N SER A 231 2.22 -11.76 23.22
CA SER A 231 2.47 -12.62 24.39
C SER A 231 1.23 -12.83 25.26
N ILE A 232 0.29 -11.86 25.27
CA ILE A 232 -1.01 -12.02 25.96
C ILE A 232 -1.88 -13.07 25.24
N TYR A 233 -1.89 -13.06 23.90
CA TYR A 233 -2.71 -13.97 23.11
C TYR A 233 -2.05 -15.34 22.85
N LEU A 234 -0.71 -15.41 22.88
CA LEU A 234 0.08 -16.61 22.60
C LEU A 234 1.11 -16.82 23.73
N PRO A 235 0.70 -17.39 24.88
CA PRO A 235 1.57 -17.58 26.04
C PRO A 235 2.81 -18.45 25.73
N PHE A 236 2.76 -19.30 24.69
CA PHE A 236 3.90 -20.12 24.26
C PHE A 236 5.05 -19.34 23.59
N VAL A 237 4.84 -18.09 23.15
CA VAL A 237 5.87 -17.28 22.48
C VAL A 237 6.86 -16.64 23.49
N GLU A 238 6.49 -16.63 24.77
CA GLU A 238 7.23 -15.99 25.87
C GLU A 238 8.68 -16.49 25.99
N HIS A 239 8.91 -17.79 25.77
CA HIS A 239 10.22 -18.41 25.96
C HIS A 239 11.25 -18.02 24.88
N SER A 240 10.81 -17.59 23.69
CA SER A 240 11.72 -17.23 22.58
C SER A 240 11.96 -15.72 22.47
N ALA A 241 10.97 -14.89 22.82
CA ALA A 241 11.08 -13.44 22.74
C ALA A 241 11.87 -12.83 23.92
N SER A 242 11.71 -13.40 25.13
CA SER A 242 12.37 -12.89 26.33
C SER A 242 13.90 -13.11 26.31
N VAL A 243 14.37 -14.21 25.71
CA VAL A 243 15.81 -14.53 25.57
C VAL A 243 16.53 -13.54 24.65
N LYS A 244 15.96 -13.22 23.48
CA LYS A 244 16.58 -12.26 22.52
C LYS A 244 16.56 -10.81 23.01
N PHE A 245 15.52 -10.39 23.74
CA PHE A 245 15.46 -9.04 24.30
C PHE A 245 16.44 -8.84 25.48
N ALA A 246 16.63 -9.86 26.32
CA ALA A 246 17.61 -9.85 27.41
C ALA A 246 19.05 -9.76 26.87
N GLU A 247 19.40 -10.53 25.85
CA GLU A 247 20.73 -10.48 25.21
C GLU A 247 21.04 -9.13 24.57
N HIS A 248 20.07 -8.51 23.88
CA HIS A 248 20.30 -7.24 23.21
C HIS A 248 20.45 -6.05 24.19
N SER A 249 19.79 -6.11 25.36
CA SER A 249 19.96 -5.13 26.44
C SER A 249 21.28 -5.29 27.20
N SER A 250 21.73 -6.53 27.41
CA SER A 250 23.02 -6.87 28.04
C SER A 250 24.20 -6.48 27.15
N SER A 251 24.10 -6.76 25.85
CA SER A 251 25.09 -6.35 24.84
C SER A 251 25.22 -4.83 24.76
N ARG A 252 24.10 -4.08 24.71
CA ARG A 252 24.12 -2.61 24.75
C ARG A 252 24.76 -2.04 26.03
N ARG A 253 24.50 -2.63 27.21
CA ARG A 253 25.18 -2.19 28.46
C ARG A 253 26.68 -2.45 28.44
N LYS A 254 27.13 -3.57 27.88
CA LYS A 254 28.57 -3.87 27.76
C LYS A 254 29.28 -2.92 26.80
N THR A 255 28.66 -2.53 25.68
CA THR A 255 29.27 -1.56 24.75
C THR A 255 29.42 -0.17 25.36
N PHE A 256 28.46 0.27 26.20
CA PHE A 256 28.57 1.55 26.91
C PHE A 256 29.57 1.51 28.10
N ALA A 257 29.81 0.35 28.69
CA ALA A 257 30.80 0.19 29.76
C ALA A 257 32.26 0.15 29.25
N VAL A 258 32.48 -0.32 28.02
CA VAL A 258 33.82 -0.42 27.42
C VAL A 258 34.29 0.92 26.80
N SER A 259 33.40 1.90 26.60
CA SER A 259 33.75 3.24 26.10
C SER A 259 34.19 4.23 27.19
N LYS A 260 34.39 3.77 28.43
CA LYS A 260 34.88 4.56 29.56
C LYS A 260 36.21 4.00 30.10
N TYR A 261 37.19 3.79 29.24
CA TYR A 261 38.60 3.69 29.61
C TYR A 261 39.46 4.25 28.48
#